data_AF-A0A6P1VZW9-F1
#
_entry.id   AF-A0A6P1VZW9-F1
#
_cell.length_a   1.000
_cell.length_b   1.000
_cell.length_c   1.000
_cell.angle_alpha   90.00
_cell.angle_beta   90.00
_cell.angle_gamma   90.00
#
_symmetry.space_group_name_H-M   'P 1'
#
loop_
_entity.id
_entity.type
_entity.pdbx_description
1 polymer ?
#
loop_
_entity_poly.entity_id
_entity_poly.type
_entity_poly.pdbx_seq_one_letter_code
_entity_poly.pdbx_strand_id
1 'polypeptide(L)'
;MSTSSITSTGGDQQSFLPFYDRYASKLWGLILGANLPMDQAETILANALLRAWQAPDPLTTSEQLIFARLVRLTFVEGLPATMLSTILNT
;
A
#
# COMPACT_ATOMS: atom_id res chain seq x y z
N MET A 1 6.18 16.69 -38.21
CA MET A 1 6.12 15.46 -37.41
C MET A 1 7.20 15.57 -36.35
N SER A 2 6.81 15.89 -35.12
CA SER A 2 7.74 16.03 -34.00
C SER A 2 7.44 14.91 -33.01
N THR A 3 8.32 13.92 -32.96
CA THR A 3 8.31 12.86 -31.95
C THR A 3 8.84 13.45 -30.65
N SER A 4 7.93 13.78 -29.73
CA SER A 4 8.29 14.18 -28.37
C SER A 4 8.68 12.94 -27.56
N SER A 5 9.87 13.03 -26.98
CA SER A 5 10.60 12.03 -26.23
C SER A 5 9.81 11.44 -25.05
N ILE A 6 9.76 10.10 -24.99
CA ILE A 6 9.43 9.36 -23.77
C ILE A 6 10.68 9.42 -22.88
N THR A 7 10.69 10.30 -21.88
CA THR A 7 11.75 10.32 -20.87
C THR A 7 11.14 10.51 -19.48
N SER A 8 11.44 9.56 -18.60
CA SER A 8 11.35 9.59 -17.13
C SER A 8 10.27 8.71 -16.49
N THR A 9 10.52 7.39 -16.44
CA THR A 9 9.88 6.45 -15.49
C THR A 9 10.92 5.68 -14.65
N GLY A 10 12.20 6.08 -14.67
CA GLY A 10 13.26 5.40 -13.91
C GLY A 10 13.42 5.88 -12.46
N GLY A 11 13.15 7.16 -12.18
CA GLY A 11 13.33 7.75 -10.84
C GLY A 11 12.26 7.32 -9.82
N ASP A 12 11.04 7.10 -10.29
CA ASP A 12 9.91 6.72 -9.42
C ASP A 12 9.94 5.23 -9.06
N GLN A 13 10.47 4.38 -9.94
CA GLN A 13 10.56 2.94 -9.69
C GLN A 13 11.68 2.58 -8.70
N GLN A 14 12.82 3.28 -8.76
CA GLN A 14 13.93 3.08 -7.81
C GLN A 14 13.58 3.50 -6.38
N SER A 15 12.68 4.47 -6.22
CA SER A 15 12.24 4.96 -4.92
C SER A 15 11.02 4.22 -4.36
N PHE A 16 10.25 3.52 -5.23
CA PHE A 16 9.19 2.60 -4.83
C PHE A 16 9.73 1.32 -4.16
N LEU A 17 10.84 0.75 -4.63
CA LEU A 17 11.40 -0.50 -4.08
C LEU A 17 11.66 -0.44 -2.56
N PRO A 18 12.36 0.58 -2.03
CA PRO A 18 12.54 0.74 -0.59
C PRO A 18 11.22 0.93 0.18
N PHE A 19 10.22 1.58 -0.44
CA PHE A 19 8.89 1.74 0.15
C PHE A 19 8.16 0.40 0.23
N TYR A 20 8.19 -0.37 -0.86
CA TYR A 20 7.63 -1.71 -0.92
C TYR A 20 8.27 -2.63 0.13
N ASP A 21 9.60 -2.73 0.16
CA ASP A 21 10.33 -3.61 1.09
C ASP A 21 10.05 -3.28 2.56
N ARG A 22 9.83 -2.00 2.87
CA ARG A 22 9.55 -1.54 4.25
C ARG A 22 8.15 -1.92 4.74
N TYR A 23 7.15 -1.89 3.86
CA TYR A 23 5.75 -1.95 4.26
C TYR A 23 4.99 -3.20 3.77
N ALA A 24 5.39 -3.79 2.65
CA ALA A 24 4.64 -4.85 2.01
C ALA A 24 4.48 -6.08 2.92
N SER A 25 5.55 -6.54 3.56
CA SER A 25 5.52 -7.71 4.44
C SER A 25 4.67 -7.50 5.69
N LYS A 26 4.70 -6.30 6.31
CA LYS A 26 3.84 -5.94 7.44
C LYS A 26 2.36 -5.90 7.01
N LEU A 27 2.07 -5.27 5.87
CA LEU A 27 0.71 -5.13 5.36
C LEU A 27 0.15 -6.48 4.91
N TRP A 28 0.99 -7.33 4.32
CA TRP A 28 0.63 -8.68 3.90
C TRP A 28 0.19 -9.55 5.07
N GLY A 29 0.90 -9.51 6.20
CA GLY A 29 0.50 -10.23 7.41
C GLY A 29 -0.90 -9.85 7.90
N LEU A 30 -1.27 -8.57 7.82
CA LEU A 30 -2.61 -8.10 8.16
C LEU A 30 -3.67 -8.59 7.17
N ILE A 31 -3.38 -8.53 5.86
CA ILE A 31 -4.30 -8.94 4.81
C ILE A 31 -4.57 -10.45 4.88
N LEU A 32 -3.54 -11.26 5.11
CA LEU A 32 -3.68 -12.71 5.26
C LEU A 32 -4.60 -13.11 6.41
N GLY A 33 -4.62 -12.34 7.49
CA GLY A 33 -5.52 -12.59 8.61
C GLY A 33 -7.01 -12.49 8.23
N ALA A 34 -7.34 -11.85 7.09
CA ALA A 34 -8.71 -11.67 6.63
C ALA A 34 -9.28 -12.90 5.92
N ASN A 35 -8.46 -13.93 5.70
CA ASN A 35 -8.85 -15.20 5.07
C ASN A 35 -9.59 -14.99 3.73
N LEU A 36 -9.11 -14.02 2.95
CA LEU A 36 -9.61 -13.74 1.60
C LEU A 36 -9.01 -14.71 0.58
N PRO A 37 -9.65 -14.88 -0.60
CA PRO A 37 -9.01 -15.47 -1.76
C PRO A 37 -7.65 -14.79 -2.05
N MET A 38 -6.65 -15.59 -2.43
CA MET A 38 -5.27 -15.12 -2.62
C MET A 38 -5.18 -13.98 -3.64
N ASP A 39 -5.90 -14.11 -4.75
CA ASP A 39 -6.00 -13.11 -5.82
C ASP A 39 -6.57 -11.77 -5.31
N GLN A 40 -7.58 -11.85 -4.43
CA GLN A 40 -8.17 -10.67 -3.82
C GLN A 40 -7.20 -10.03 -2.81
N ALA A 41 -6.51 -10.84 -2.00
CA ALA A 41 -5.52 -10.37 -1.05
C ALA A 41 -4.35 -9.65 -1.74
N GLU A 42 -3.80 -10.23 -2.82
CA GLU A 42 -2.73 -9.62 -3.61
C GLU A 42 -3.18 -8.31 -4.25
N THR A 43 -4.40 -8.25 -4.78
CA THR A 43 -4.98 -7.03 -5.35
C THR A 43 -5.07 -5.92 -4.32
N ILE A 44 -5.56 -6.23 -3.11
CA ILE A 44 -5.65 -5.26 -2.00
C ILE A 44 -4.25 -4.74 -1.62
N LEU A 45 -3.27 -5.63 -1.48
CA LEU A 45 -1.88 -5.26 -1.16
C LEU A 45 -1.30 -4.31 -2.22
N ALA A 46 -1.38 -4.70 -3.49
CA ALA A 46 -0.81 -3.96 -4.60
C ALA A 46 -1.45 -2.57 -4.72
N ASN A 47 -2.78 -2.48 -4.67
CA ASN A 47 -3.49 -1.22 -4.78
C ASN A 47 -3.22 -0.29 -3.58
N ALA A 48 -3.19 -0.83 -2.36
CA ALA A 48 -2.92 -0.03 -1.17
C ALA A 48 -1.51 0.59 -1.21
N LEU A 49 -0.49 -0.21 -1.58
CA LEU A 49 0.88 0.28 -1.71
C LEU A 49 1.01 1.30 -2.85
N LEU A 50 0.41 1.02 -4.00
CA LEU A 50 0.47 1.93 -5.16
C LEU A 50 -0.20 3.28 -4.85
N ARG A 51 -1.38 3.27 -4.21
CA ARG A 51 -2.10 4.51 -3.84
C ARG A 51 -1.37 5.30 -2.76
N ALA A 52 -0.79 4.61 -1.78
CA ALA A 52 0.01 5.27 -0.76
C ALA A 52 1.24 5.96 -1.37
N TRP A 53 1.89 5.30 -2.32
CA TRP A 53 3.03 5.81 -3.07
C TRP A 53 2.68 7.01 -3.96
N GLN A 54 1.60 6.92 -4.75
CA GLN A 54 1.22 7.94 -5.73
C GLN A 54 0.74 9.25 -5.10
N ALA A 55 0.19 9.20 -3.89
CA ALA A 55 -0.31 10.37 -3.20
C ALA A 55 0.43 10.56 -1.87
N PRO A 56 1.72 10.90 -1.86
CA PRO A 56 2.43 11.15 -0.62
C PRO A 56 1.77 12.33 0.12
N ASP A 57 1.38 12.11 1.37
CA ASP A 57 0.81 13.17 2.20
C ASP A 57 1.97 13.88 2.93
N PRO A 58 2.19 15.19 2.67
CA PRO A 58 3.31 15.95 3.25
C PRO A 58 3.23 16.06 4.78
N LEU A 59 2.06 15.80 5.39
CA LEU A 59 1.88 15.77 6.84
C LEU A 59 2.23 14.40 7.46
N THR A 60 2.36 13.34 6.64
CA THR A 60 2.74 12.00 7.09
C THR A 60 4.22 11.72 6.86
N THR A 61 5.07 12.30 7.70
CA THR A 61 6.52 12.01 7.72
C THR A 61 6.89 10.88 8.68
N SER A 62 6.01 10.53 9.63
CA SER A 62 6.23 9.42 10.56
C SER A 62 5.88 8.07 9.93
N GLU A 63 6.73 7.06 10.13
CA GLU A 63 6.50 5.68 9.69
C GLU A 63 5.15 5.14 10.21
N GLN A 64 4.79 5.46 11.45
CA GLN A 64 3.52 5.02 12.04
C GLN A 64 2.31 5.59 11.30
N LEU A 65 2.39 6.86 10.87
CA LEU A 65 1.32 7.51 10.12
C LEU A 65 1.22 6.97 8.69
N ILE A 66 2.36 6.69 8.06
CA ILE A 66 2.41 6.04 6.74
C ILE A 66 1.79 4.65 6.83
N PHE A 67 2.15 3.88 7.86
CA PHE A 67 1.58 2.54 8.07
C PHE A 67 0.09 2.59 8.39
N ALA A 68 -0.36 3.49 9.26
CA ALA A 68 -1.78 3.69 9.55
C ALA A 68 -2.57 4.06 8.29
N ARG A 69 -1.99 4.87 7.41
CA ARG A 69 -2.57 5.21 6.12
C ARG A 69 -2.66 4.00 5.18
N LEU A 70 -1.61 3.18 5.11
CA LEU A 70 -1.62 1.94 4.34
C LEU A 70 -2.72 0.99 4.83
N VAL A 71 -2.84 0.83 6.15
CA VAL A 71 -3.92 0.04 6.76
C VAL A 71 -5.29 0.63 6.42
N ARG A 72 -5.46 1.95 6.45
CA ARG A 72 -6.71 2.57 6.01
C ARG A 72 -7.02 2.28 4.54
N LEU A 73 -6.00 2.30 3.68
CA LEU A 73 -6.16 2.03 2.25
C LEU A 73 -6.58 0.57 1.99
N THR A 74 -6.11 -0.41 2.75
CA THR A 74 -6.57 -1.80 2.55
C THR A 74 -8.07 -1.96 2.78
N PHE A 75 -8.66 -1.23 3.74
CA PHE A 75 -10.13 -1.20 3.92
C PHE A 75 -10.86 -0.53 2.75
N VAL A 76 -10.26 0.51 2.16
CA VAL A 76 -10.82 1.14 0.94
C VAL A 76 -10.77 0.18 -0.25
N GLU A 77 -9.75 -0.67 -0.34
CA GLU A 77 -9.60 -1.68 -1.38
C GLU A 77 -10.45 -2.95 -1.15
N GLY A 78 -11.17 -3.04 -0.04
CA GLY A 78 -12.11 -4.14 0.22
C GLY A 78 -11.71 -5.11 1.33
N LEU A 79 -10.70 -4.78 2.15
CA LEU A 79 -10.43 -5.54 3.37
C LEU A 79 -11.64 -5.41 4.33
N PRO A 80 -12.15 -6.51 4.92
CA PRO A 80 -13.30 -6.44 5.82
C PRO A 80 -13.01 -5.63 7.08
N ALA A 81 -13.88 -4.67 7.43
CA ALA A 81 -13.72 -3.86 8.65
C ALA A 81 -13.77 -4.67 9.95
N THR A 82 -14.30 -5.90 9.92
CA THR A 82 -14.23 -6.88 11.02
C THR A 82 -12.79 -7.22 11.41
N MET A 83 -11.83 -7.01 10.53
CA MET A 83 -10.41 -7.16 10.83
C MET A 83 -9.86 -6.05 11.74
N LEU A 84 -10.45 -4.85 11.74
CA LEU A 84 -10.03 -3.77 12.65
C LEU A 84 -10.21 -4.18 14.11
N SER A 85 -11.32 -4.82 14.44
CA SER A 85 -11.57 -5.32 15.80
C SER A 85 -10.57 -6.39 16.21
N THR A 86 -10.09 -7.22 15.28
CA THR A 86 -9.10 -8.26 15.58
C THR A 86 -7.71 -7.65 15.83
N ILE A 87 -7.34 -6.61 15.10
CA ILE A 87 -6.04 -5.93 15.21
C ILE A 87 -6.00 -5.02 16.45
N LEU A 88 -7.11 -4.36 16.81
CA LEU A 88 -7.18 -3.43 17.93
C LEU A 88 -7.38 -4.10 19.30
N ASN A 89 -7.80 -5.36 19.34
CA ASN A 89 -8.04 -6.12 20.58
C ASN A 89 -6.90 -7.07 20.99
N THR A 90 -5.79 -7.07 20.25
CA THR A 90 -4.52 -7.74 20.58
C THR A 90 -3.49 -6.75 21.06
#